data_AF-A0A962S9B5-F1
#
_entry.id   AF-A0A962S9B5-F1
#
_cell.length_a   1.000
_cell.length_b   1.000
_cell.length_c   1.000
_cell.angle_alpha   90.00
_cell.angle_beta   90.00
_cell.angle_gamma   90.00
#
_symmetry.space_group_name_H-M   'P 1'
#
loop_
_entity.id
_entity.type
_entity.pdbx_description
1 polymer ?
#
loop_
_entity_poly.entity_id
_entity_poly.type
_entity_poly.pdbx_seq_one_letter_code
_entity_poly.pdbx_strand_id
1 'polypeptide(L)'
;MEKVQQRPFAIGMLACALIIGSGCNSSSNKDEPVSFEHQAIDGYIAGASVYCDEQASGSTGAAGRFGCPEGTSMMRIVGGTDVGFDETKTAGEYGFIGQLKAPGQLDYATPLSTVAVAITELNNTDGMTFTEAEGVISQALGLSNLDIDADASRVMQLIKLNSQIHTIINSFSSTTDHYIVATKALASVIEENAIYGHVINFSSGVEDVVAALNEKLKLMGPELAVDDESLATLTEIIKANNVAYEEAVSRDEIVEMAAAYSDMQSAAIEFERNRTTLSFDGLYTSPVNYTLDQFENDQIGSYGYYSTLVDSNHVKIRFNTKSMTIYETVEKARVGLGFSFEGTDAGDVRRVSVTTNDALISMKEGNPESLSIEFPEDAVFHYSSTNKYGIITEATLRVEDGRVFDAEDGKIGINIQQLRNALEKHDLDNFVYQTGNFKLTLAINGIKIRSTDDGQQFVADTYTVKTKNASVTGNGFQGYISIIYW
;
A
#
# COMPACT_ATOMS: atom_id res chain seq x y z
N MET A 1 62.69 36.25 41.82
CA MET A 1 62.04 34.95 42.12
C MET A 1 61.26 34.60 40.86
N GLU A 2 61.80 33.73 40.00
CA GLU A 2 61.45 32.29 39.92
C GLU A 2 59.93 32.09 39.86
N LYS A 3 59.28 31.42 38.91
CA LYS A 3 59.62 30.49 37.80
C LYS A 3 58.40 30.54 36.83
N VAL A 4 58.57 30.50 35.49
CA VAL A 4 58.48 29.32 34.59
C VAL A 4 57.13 28.58 34.77
N GLN A 5 56.25 28.42 33.77
CA GLN A 5 56.39 27.54 32.58
C GLN A 5 55.25 27.79 31.56
N GLN A 6 55.55 28.29 30.34
CA GLN A 6 55.56 27.57 29.03
C GLN A 6 54.21 27.02 28.49
N ARG A 7 53.57 27.81 27.61
CA ARG A 7 53.21 27.60 26.16
C ARG A 7 53.62 26.25 25.48
N PRO A 8 53.30 25.98 24.18
CA PRO A 8 52.12 26.21 23.31
C PRO A 8 51.87 25.05 22.26
N PHE A 9 51.01 25.28 21.25
CA PHE A 9 51.05 24.85 19.83
C PHE A 9 51.93 23.66 19.35
N ALA A 10 51.32 22.73 18.58
CA ALA A 10 51.85 22.05 17.38
C ALA A 10 50.66 21.38 16.64
N ILE A 11 50.29 21.67 15.38
CA ILE A 11 50.94 21.44 14.08
C ILE A 11 50.93 19.97 13.61
N GLY A 12 50.34 19.77 12.43
CA GLY A 12 50.52 18.65 11.49
C GLY A 12 49.29 18.59 10.56
N MET A 13 49.20 19.34 9.45
CA MET A 13 49.97 19.25 8.20
C MET A 13 50.34 17.81 7.80
N LEU A 14 49.64 17.29 6.80
CA LEU A 14 50.32 16.71 5.63
C LEU A 14 49.50 17.00 4.36
N ALA A 15 50.05 17.88 3.54
CA ALA A 15 49.72 18.02 2.14
C ALA A 15 50.59 17.06 1.33
N CYS A 16 50.08 16.61 0.18
CA CYS A 16 50.80 16.29 -1.06
C CYS A 16 49.75 15.72 -2.04
N ALA A 17 49.76 15.91 -3.34
CA ALA A 17 50.39 16.83 -4.27
C ALA A 17 49.80 16.44 -5.64
N LEU A 18 49.56 17.41 -6.52
CA LEU A 18 49.33 17.18 -7.95
C LEU A 18 50.50 16.43 -8.58
N ILE A 19 50.23 15.39 -9.37
CA ILE A 19 51.07 14.99 -10.51
C ILE A 19 50.16 14.70 -11.71
N ILE A 20 50.44 15.45 -12.78
CA ILE A 20 49.98 15.23 -14.15
C ILE A 20 50.91 14.20 -14.80
N GLY A 21 50.34 13.26 -15.58
CA GLY A 21 50.98 12.74 -16.78
C GLY A 21 51.39 11.26 -16.76
N SER A 22 50.62 10.44 -17.47
CA SER A 22 51.12 9.73 -18.66
C SER A 22 49.94 9.13 -19.42
N GLY A 23 49.80 9.54 -20.68
CA GLY A 23 49.00 8.80 -21.63
C GLY A 23 49.72 7.50 -21.99
N CYS A 24 48.97 6.42 -22.01
CA CYS A 24 49.21 5.30 -22.92
C CYS A 24 47.86 4.84 -23.46
N ASN A 25 47.67 5.13 -24.73
CA ASN A 25 46.69 4.56 -25.63
C ASN A 25 46.92 3.03 -25.66
N SER A 26 46.01 2.25 -25.10
CA SER A 26 45.89 0.83 -25.43
C SER A 26 44.45 0.40 -25.25
N SER A 27 43.84 0.09 -26.39
CA SER A 27 42.55 -0.57 -26.53
C SER A 27 42.48 -1.83 -25.66
N SER A 28 41.53 -1.85 -24.75
CA SER A 28 40.81 -3.05 -24.37
C SER A 28 39.45 -2.58 -23.90
N ASN A 29 38.41 -2.80 -24.72
CA ASN A 29 37.04 -2.84 -24.21
C ASN A 29 37.03 -3.95 -23.16
N LYS A 30 37.24 -3.56 -21.91
CA LYS A 30 36.82 -4.34 -20.77
C LYS A 30 35.46 -3.75 -20.45
N ASP A 31 34.42 -4.47 -20.83
CA ASP A 31 33.09 -4.22 -20.31
C ASP A 31 33.23 -4.14 -18.79
N GLU A 32 33.04 -2.94 -18.24
CA GLU A 32 33.02 -2.79 -16.80
C GLU A 32 31.85 -3.63 -16.27
N PRO A 33 32.02 -4.35 -15.13
CA PRO A 33 30.92 -5.06 -14.51
C PRO A 33 29.78 -4.07 -14.27
N VAL A 34 28.66 -4.32 -14.93
CA VAL A 34 27.44 -3.53 -14.79
C VAL A 34 27.06 -3.59 -13.32
N SER A 35 27.11 -2.47 -12.61
CA SER A 35 26.57 -2.36 -11.25
C SER A 35 25.15 -1.82 -11.29
N PHE A 36 24.22 -2.54 -10.65
CA PHE A 36 22.88 -2.09 -10.28
C PHE A 36 22.98 -0.85 -9.37
N GLU A 37 22.48 0.26 -9.87
CA GLU A 37 21.95 1.33 -9.02
C GLU A 37 20.45 1.44 -9.40
N HIS A 38 19.59 0.59 -8.81
CA HIS A 38 18.11 0.67 -8.67
C HIS A 38 17.15 0.26 -9.84
N GLN A 39 16.57 -0.96 -9.86
CA GLN A 39 15.74 -1.46 -10.99
C GLN A 39 14.19 -1.46 -10.77
N ALA A 40 13.41 -1.67 -11.86
CA ALA A 40 11.96 -1.45 -12.01
C ALA A 40 11.08 -2.02 -10.88
N ILE A 41 10.40 -1.12 -10.16
CA ILE A 41 9.38 -1.46 -9.17
C ILE A 41 8.05 -1.42 -9.91
N ASP A 42 7.47 -2.61 -10.10
CA ASP A 42 6.12 -2.83 -10.63
C ASP A 42 5.94 -2.49 -12.13
N GLY A 43 5.21 -3.40 -12.79
CA GLY A 43 4.91 -3.47 -14.21
C GLY A 43 5.72 -2.61 -15.17
N TYR A 44 4.99 -1.84 -15.97
CA TYR A 44 5.57 -0.95 -16.95
C TYR A 44 5.95 0.38 -16.31
N ILE A 45 7.17 0.85 -16.53
CA ILE A 45 7.58 2.18 -16.06
C ILE A 45 7.26 3.23 -17.13
N ALA A 46 6.23 4.06 -16.93
CA ALA A 46 5.87 5.15 -17.83
C ALA A 46 6.53 6.48 -17.44
N GLY A 47 6.86 7.32 -18.44
CA GLY A 47 7.40 8.67 -18.20
C GLY A 47 8.84 8.73 -17.69
N ALA A 48 9.55 7.60 -17.71
CA ALA A 48 10.95 7.51 -17.28
C ALA A 48 11.91 8.07 -18.32
N SER A 49 13.01 8.71 -17.91
CA SER A 49 14.04 9.19 -18.85
C SER A 49 14.89 8.03 -19.36
N VAL A 50 15.00 7.87 -20.67
CA VAL A 50 15.74 6.78 -21.33
C VAL A 50 17.08 7.28 -21.83
N TYR A 51 18.13 6.53 -21.56
CA TYR A 51 19.52 6.78 -21.94
C TYR A 51 20.03 5.63 -22.82
N CYS A 52 20.35 5.94 -24.07
CA CYS A 52 20.96 5.02 -25.01
C CYS A 52 22.42 5.41 -25.20
N ASP A 53 23.36 4.47 -25.07
CA ASP A 53 24.81 4.73 -25.06
C ASP A 53 25.20 5.91 -24.14
N GLU A 54 24.61 5.94 -22.94
CA GLU A 54 24.75 7.01 -21.92
C GLU A 54 24.19 8.39 -22.30
N GLN A 55 23.57 8.54 -23.48
CA GLN A 55 22.95 9.79 -23.92
C GLN A 55 21.43 9.77 -23.71
N ALA A 56 20.90 10.83 -23.10
CA ALA A 56 19.46 11.02 -22.94
C ALA A 56 18.80 11.00 -24.33
N SER A 57 17.99 9.97 -24.58
CA SER A 57 17.44 9.66 -25.90
C SER A 57 15.92 9.80 -25.95
N GLY A 58 15.25 9.93 -24.80
CA GLY A 58 13.81 10.18 -24.74
C GLY A 58 13.22 9.85 -23.38
N SER A 59 11.93 9.51 -23.38
CA SER A 59 11.24 8.97 -22.21
C SER A 59 10.43 7.73 -22.57
N THR A 60 10.15 6.87 -21.58
CA THR A 60 9.23 5.75 -21.75
C THR A 60 7.80 6.26 -21.97
N GLY A 61 7.10 5.63 -22.91
CA GLY A 61 5.70 5.89 -23.22
C GLY A 61 4.74 5.07 -22.37
N ALA A 62 3.49 4.96 -22.82
CA ALA A 62 2.51 4.07 -22.21
C ALA A 62 2.96 2.60 -22.31
N ALA A 63 2.62 1.77 -21.33
CA ALA A 63 3.18 0.43 -21.19
C ALA A 63 4.72 0.39 -21.09
N GLY A 64 5.35 1.48 -20.65
CA GLY A 64 6.80 1.54 -20.40
C GLY A 64 7.67 1.28 -21.62
N ARG A 65 7.06 1.32 -22.81
CA ARG A 65 7.75 1.17 -24.10
C ARG A 65 8.72 2.32 -24.30
N PHE A 66 9.91 2.00 -24.77
CA PHE A 66 10.81 2.99 -25.33
C PHE A 66 11.51 2.37 -26.54
N GLY A 67 12.19 3.21 -27.31
CA GLY A 67 13.06 2.77 -28.38
C GLY A 67 14.32 3.61 -28.35
N CYS A 68 15.46 2.98 -28.57
CA CYS A 68 16.70 3.69 -28.80
C CYS A 68 16.83 4.09 -30.27
N PRO A 69 17.48 5.22 -30.58
CA PRO A 69 17.87 5.54 -31.95
C PRO A 69 18.60 4.36 -32.61
N GLU A 70 18.39 4.17 -33.92
CA GLU A 70 19.00 3.08 -34.67
C GLU A 70 20.52 3.05 -34.48
N GLY A 71 21.06 1.88 -34.10
CA GLY A 71 22.49 1.69 -33.84
C GLY A 71 22.96 2.05 -32.43
N THR A 72 22.07 2.47 -31.53
CA THR A 72 22.36 2.68 -30.11
C THR A 72 21.68 1.62 -29.25
N SER A 73 22.31 1.27 -28.12
CA SER A 73 21.76 0.31 -27.18
C SER A 73 21.16 1.02 -25.98
N MET A 74 20.04 0.52 -25.47
CA MET A 74 19.50 1.06 -24.23
C MET A 74 20.41 0.66 -23.07
N MET A 75 20.99 1.66 -22.41
CA MET A 75 21.90 1.41 -21.30
C MET A 75 21.24 1.66 -19.96
N ARG A 76 20.27 2.58 -19.93
CA ARG A 76 19.71 3.08 -18.68
C ARG A 76 18.33 3.73 -18.84
N ILE A 77 17.44 3.55 -17.87
CA ILE A 77 16.19 4.28 -17.67
C ILE A 77 16.20 4.90 -16.26
N VAL A 78 15.77 6.15 -16.06
CA VAL A 78 15.80 6.86 -14.77
C VAL A 78 14.48 7.59 -14.49
N GLY A 79 13.93 7.45 -13.28
CA GLY A 79 12.70 8.14 -12.87
C GLY A 79 11.44 7.61 -13.58
N GLY A 80 10.30 8.27 -13.44
CA GLY A 80 9.03 7.85 -14.05
C GLY A 80 8.00 7.45 -13.00
N THR A 81 6.97 6.73 -13.41
CA THR A 81 5.91 6.24 -12.54
C THR A 81 5.52 4.84 -12.97
N ASP A 82 5.33 3.97 -12.00
CA ASP A 82 4.83 2.62 -12.25
C ASP A 82 3.34 2.66 -12.59
N VAL A 83 2.97 2.09 -13.73
CA VAL A 83 1.58 2.02 -14.18
C VAL A 83 0.97 0.62 -14.08
N GLY A 84 1.66 -0.30 -13.40
CA GLY A 84 1.35 -1.72 -13.38
C GLY A 84 1.36 -2.31 -14.80
N PHE A 85 0.49 -3.29 -15.04
CA PHE A 85 0.34 -3.91 -16.37
C PHE A 85 -0.66 -3.18 -17.28
N ASP A 86 -0.97 -1.91 -17.03
CA ASP A 86 -1.88 -1.10 -17.85
C ASP A 86 -1.13 -0.42 -19.01
N GLU A 87 -1.43 -0.79 -20.26
CA GLU A 87 -0.76 -0.23 -21.43
C GLU A 87 -1.21 1.18 -21.79
N THR A 88 -2.31 1.63 -21.20
CA THR A 88 -2.95 2.90 -21.55
C THR A 88 -2.53 4.01 -20.62
N LYS A 89 -2.09 3.66 -19.40
CA LYS A 89 -1.60 4.61 -18.42
C LYS A 89 -0.23 5.16 -18.82
N THR A 90 -0.13 6.49 -18.79
CA THR A 90 1.11 7.25 -19.03
C THR A 90 1.68 7.82 -17.74
N ALA A 91 0.96 7.66 -16.63
CA ALA A 91 1.35 8.09 -15.29
C ALA A 91 0.73 7.15 -14.25
N GLY A 92 1.53 6.80 -13.27
CA GLY A 92 1.21 5.96 -12.13
C GLY A 92 0.96 6.77 -10.86
N GLU A 93 0.37 6.12 -9.85
CA GLU A 93 0.20 6.72 -8.53
C GLU A 93 1.52 6.73 -7.74
N TYR A 94 2.42 5.79 -8.03
CA TYR A 94 3.72 5.64 -7.40
C TYR A 94 4.84 6.13 -8.32
N GLY A 95 5.66 7.05 -7.82
CA GLY A 95 6.87 7.49 -8.50
C GLY A 95 7.92 6.38 -8.51
N PHE A 96 8.44 6.04 -9.68
CA PHE A 96 9.65 5.24 -9.80
C PHE A 96 10.86 6.12 -9.45
N ILE A 97 11.53 5.81 -8.34
CA ILE A 97 12.71 6.55 -7.84
C ILE A 97 13.99 5.72 -8.08
N GLY A 98 14.06 5.01 -9.22
CA GLY A 98 15.18 4.13 -9.56
C GLY A 98 15.88 4.47 -10.88
N GLN A 99 16.91 3.68 -11.19
CA GLN A 99 17.66 3.63 -12.44
C GLN A 99 17.80 2.17 -12.98
N LEU A 100 17.01 1.78 -13.98
CA LEU A 100 17.13 0.46 -14.60
C LEU A 100 18.25 0.46 -15.65
N LYS A 101 19.27 -0.39 -15.51
CA LYS A 101 20.18 -0.73 -16.61
C LYS A 101 19.67 -1.99 -17.30
N ALA A 102 18.98 -1.81 -18.42
CA ALA A 102 18.54 -2.91 -19.24
C ALA A 102 19.69 -3.38 -20.15
N PRO A 103 19.74 -4.66 -20.54
CA PRO A 103 20.56 -5.11 -21.64
C PRO A 103 20.23 -4.28 -22.88
N GLY A 104 21.24 -3.97 -23.69
CA GLY A 104 21.15 -3.09 -24.85
C GLY A 104 20.08 -3.39 -25.90
N GLN A 105 19.37 -4.51 -25.77
CA GLN A 105 18.45 -5.07 -26.75
C GLN A 105 16.98 -5.16 -26.26
N LEU A 106 16.68 -4.85 -24.99
CA LEU A 106 15.29 -4.87 -24.52
C LEU A 106 14.51 -3.67 -25.04
N ASP A 107 13.24 -3.89 -25.38
CA ASP A 107 12.27 -2.82 -25.67
C ASP A 107 11.41 -2.46 -24.44
N TYR A 108 11.55 -3.22 -23.34
CA TYR A 108 10.74 -3.13 -22.13
C TYR A 108 11.55 -3.38 -20.86
N ALA A 109 11.07 -2.82 -19.75
CA ALA A 109 11.53 -3.08 -18.39
C ALA A 109 10.45 -3.85 -17.64
N THR A 110 10.75 -5.04 -17.13
CA THR A 110 9.79 -5.89 -16.41
C THR A 110 10.44 -6.59 -15.19
N PRO A 111 9.66 -7.02 -14.18
CA PRO A 111 10.18 -7.81 -13.05
C PRO A 111 11.04 -9.01 -13.48
N LEU A 112 10.64 -9.73 -14.52
CA LEU A 112 11.36 -10.88 -15.08
C LEU A 112 12.71 -10.47 -15.68
N SER A 113 12.75 -9.37 -16.45
CA SER A 113 14.01 -8.83 -16.97
C SER A 113 14.93 -8.36 -15.84
N THR A 114 14.39 -7.76 -14.78
CA THR A 114 15.13 -7.32 -13.60
C THR A 114 15.80 -8.50 -12.87
N VAL A 115 15.07 -9.62 -12.74
CA VAL A 115 15.64 -10.87 -12.21
C VAL A 115 16.73 -11.43 -13.13
N ALA A 116 16.53 -11.41 -14.46
CA ALA A 116 17.54 -11.87 -15.41
C ALA A 116 18.84 -11.05 -15.30
N VAL A 117 18.76 -9.72 -15.21
CA VAL A 117 19.96 -8.91 -14.97
C VAL A 117 20.57 -9.22 -13.60
N ALA A 118 19.77 -9.41 -12.55
CA ALA A 118 20.30 -9.78 -11.23
C ALA A 118 21.08 -11.11 -11.26
N ILE A 119 20.63 -12.10 -12.03
CA ILE A 119 21.37 -13.36 -12.24
C ILE A 119 22.72 -13.10 -12.92
N THR A 120 22.79 -12.20 -13.91
CA THR A 120 24.08 -11.85 -14.56
C THR A 120 25.09 -11.24 -13.58
N GLU A 121 24.62 -10.58 -12.51
CA GLU A 121 25.49 -9.95 -11.50
C GLU A 121 25.93 -10.89 -10.37
N LEU A 122 25.17 -11.93 -10.04
CA LEU A 122 25.48 -12.83 -8.92
C LEU A 122 26.85 -13.51 -9.12
N ASN A 123 27.18 -13.85 -10.36
CA ASN A 123 28.45 -14.45 -10.75
C ASN A 123 29.54 -13.40 -10.98
N ASN A 124 29.94 -12.67 -9.94
CA ASN A 124 31.01 -11.63 -9.92
C ASN A 124 32.40 -12.06 -10.48
N THR A 125 32.48 -13.20 -11.14
CA THR A 125 33.59 -13.73 -11.92
C THR A 125 33.00 -14.39 -13.18
N ASP A 126 33.22 -13.75 -14.33
CA ASP A 126 32.92 -14.21 -15.71
C ASP A 126 31.47 -14.01 -16.24
N GLY A 127 31.17 -12.78 -16.67
CA GLY A 127 30.60 -12.49 -18.01
C GLY A 127 29.32 -13.21 -18.47
N MET A 128 28.45 -13.68 -17.57
CA MET A 128 27.17 -14.26 -17.96
C MET A 128 26.36 -13.25 -18.78
N THR A 129 26.03 -13.65 -20.01
CA THR A 129 25.21 -12.84 -20.92
C THR A 129 23.74 -12.88 -20.50
N PHE A 130 22.96 -11.89 -20.94
CA PHE A 130 21.53 -11.85 -20.66
C PHE A 130 20.79 -13.08 -21.20
N THR A 131 21.14 -13.56 -22.39
CA THR A 131 20.58 -14.78 -22.99
C THR A 131 20.90 -16.04 -22.16
N GLU A 132 22.08 -16.10 -21.52
CA GLU A 132 22.40 -17.19 -20.60
C GLU A 132 21.56 -17.10 -19.32
N ALA A 133 21.34 -15.90 -18.78
CA ALA A 133 20.43 -15.69 -17.65
C ALA A 133 18.97 -16.05 -17.99
N GLU A 134 18.50 -15.72 -19.20
CA GLU A 134 17.21 -16.17 -19.70
C GLU A 134 17.13 -17.72 -19.78
N GLY A 135 18.23 -18.36 -20.20
CA GLY A 135 18.35 -19.83 -20.18
C GLY A 135 18.26 -20.42 -18.77
N VAL A 136 18.88 -19.78 -17.78
CA VAL A 136 18.79 -20.16 -16.35
C VAL A 136 17.35 -20.05 -15.86
N ILE A 137 16.67 -18.94 -16.14
CA ILE A 137 15.26 -18.74 -15.77
C ILE A 137 14.37 -19.79 -16.46
N SER A 138 14.56 -19.98 -17.77
CA SER A 138 13.83 -20.96 -18.57
C SER A 138 13.95 -22.37 -18.00
N GLN A 139 15.18 -22.75 -17.62
CA GLN A 139 15.46 -24.05 -17.00
C GLN A 139 14.80 -24.17 -15.63
N ALA A 140 14.95 -23.17 -14.76
CA ALA A 140 14.35 -23.15 -13.44
C ALA A 140 12.82 -23.18 -13.51
N LEU A 141 12.19 -22.56 -14.50
CA LEU A 141 10.72 -22.56 -14.65
C LEU A 141 10.20 -23.74 -15.50
N GLY A 142 11.08 -24.57 -16.07
CA GLY A 142 10.67 -25.65 -16.98
C GLY A 142 10.03 -25.15 -18.29
N LEU A 143 10.37 -23.94 -18.73
CA LEU A 143 9.81 -23.28 -19.91
C LEU A 143 10.80 -23.33 -21.08
N SER A 144 10.52 -24.17 -22.07
CA SER A 144 11.46 -24.42 -23.19
C SER A 144 11.56 -23.29 -24.22
N ASN A 145 10.66 -22.29 -24.18
CA ASN A 145 10.62 -21.16 -25.11
C ASN A 145 10.20 -19.87 -24.41
N LEU A 146 10.74 -19.60 -23.21
CA LEU A 146 10.58 -18.28 -22.63
C LEU A 146 11.34 -17.29 -23.52
N ASP A 147 10.66 -16.21 -23.91
CA ASP A 147 11.21 -15.09 -24.66
C ASP A 147 10.94 -13.85 -23.81
N ILE A 148 11.94 -13.45 -23.01
CA ILE A 148 11.84 -12.30 -22.08
C ILE A 148 11.77 -10.98 -22.87
N ASP A 149 12.26 -10.99 -24.11
CA ASP A 149 12.32 -9.82 -24.99
C ASP A 149 10.99 -9.58 -25.73
N ALA A 150 10.12 -10.60 -25.78
CA ALA A 150 8.80 -10.47 -26.38
C ALA A 150 7.95 -9.41 -25.67
N ASP A 151 7.01 -8.83 -26.42
CA ASP A 151 6.09 -7.81 -25.94
C ASP A 151 5.22 -8.36 -24.79
N ALA A 152 5.65 -8.08 -23.56
CA ALA A 152 4.99 -8.53 -22.35
C ALA A 152 3.54 -8.02 -22.25
N SER A 153 3.12 -7.02 -23.04
CA SER A 153 1.72 -6.56 -23.07
C SER A 153 0.79 -7.46 -23.89
N ARG A 154 1.36 -8.36 -24.69
CA ARG A 154 0.63 -9.22 -25.63
C ARG A 154 0.78 -10.71 -25.34
N VAL A 155 1.85 -11.10 -24.64
CA VAL A 155 2.12 -12.50 -24.32
C VAL A 155 1.61 -12.81 -22.91
N MET A 156 0.44 -13.46 -22.81
CA MET A 156 -0.20 -13.77 -21.53
C MET A 156 0.71 -14.50 -20.53
N GLN A 157 1.56 -15.42 -21.02
CA GLN A 157 2.52 -16.12 -20.19
C GLN A 157 3.49 -15.15 -19.49
N LEU A 158 3.99 -14.13 -20.19
CA LEU A 158 4.87 -13.13 -19.60
C LEU A 158 4.14 -12.22 -18.63
N ILE A 159 2.88 -11.86 -18.92
CA ILE A 159 2.06 -11.06 -17.98
C ILE A 159 1.93 -11.80 -16.65
N LYS A 160 1.58 -13.09 -16.69
CA LYS A 160 1.43 -13.94 -15.51
C LYS A 160 2.74 -14.08 -14.73
N LEU A 161 3.82 -14.44 -15.40
CA LEU A 161 5.13 -14.61 -14.76
C LEU A 161 5.63 -13.31 -14.12
N ASN A 162 5.51 -12.18 -14.82
CA ASN A 162 5.91 -10.89 -14.28
C ASN A 162 5.08 -10.51 -13.06
N SER A 163 3.76 -10.76 -13.08
CA SER A 163 2.87 -10.49 -11.94
C SER A 163 3.23 -11.38 -10.74
N GLN A 164 3.46 -12.67 -10.96
CA GLN A 164 3.83 -13.63 -9.92
C GLN A 164 5.19 -13.29 -9.27
N ILE A 165 6.20 -12.98 -10.09
CA ILE A 165 7.53 -12.54 -9.61
C ILE A 165 7.40 -11.24 -8.83
N HIS A 166 6.65 -10.28 -9.35
CA HIS A 166 6.43 -9.01 -8.67
C HIS A 166 5.80 -9.21 -7.29
N THR A 167 4.73 -10.03 -7.19
CA THR A 167 4.08 -10.33 -5.91
C THR A 167 5.06 -10.93 -4.90
N ILE A 168 5.91 -11.86 -5.32
CA ILE A 168 6.95 -12.45 -4.46
C ILE A 168 7.94 -11.38 -3.98
N ILE A 169 8.54 -10.58 -4.87
CA ILE A 169 9.55 -9.59 -4.49
C ILE A 169 8.94 -8.50 -3.60
N ASN A 170 7.77 -7.97 -3.99
CA ASN A 170 7.10 -6.87 -3.31
C ASN A 170 6.69 -7.24 -1.87
N SER A 171 6.35 -8.51 -1.63
CA SER A 171 6.00 -9.03 -0.30
C SER A 171 7.13 -8.90 0.73
N PHE A 172 8.39 -8.77 0.30
CA PHE A 172 9.55 -8.57 1.16
C PHE A 172 10.11 -7.14 1.10
N SER A 173 9.44 -6.23 0.38
CA SER A 173 10.03 -4.97 -0.04
C SER A 173 9.15 -3.78 0.30
N SER A 174 9.56 -2.99 1.30
CA SER A 174 8.90 -1.73 1.66
C SER A 174 9.59 -0.48 1.11
N THR A 175 10.78 -0.62 0.53
CA THR A 175 11.56 0.47 -0.07
C THR A 175 12.23 -0.01 -1.37
N THR A 176 12.76 0.93 -2.16
CA THR A 176 13.54 0.62 -3.37
C THR A 176 14.77 -0.24 -3.06
N ASP A 177 15.50 0.05 -1.98
CA ASP A 177 16.67 -0.74 -1.60
C ASP A 177 16.27 -2.15 -1.16
N HIS A 178 15.14 -2.28 -0.46
CA HIS A 178 14.58 -3.58 -0.08
C HIS A 178 14.22 -4.42 -1.31
N TYR A 179 13.61 -3.79 -2.32
CA TYR A 179 13.26 -4.43 -3.60
C TYR A 179 14.49 -5.00 -4.32
N ILE A 180 15.61 -4.27 -4.31
CA ILE A 180 16.87 -4.73 -4.91
C ILE A 180 17.39 -5.98 -4.20
N VAL A 181 17.42 -5.94 -2.86
CA VAL A 181 17.92 -7.06 -2.06
C VAL A 181 17.02 -8.29 -2.25
N ALA A 182 15.70 -8.12 -2.21
CA ALA A 182 14.73 -9.17 -2.46
C ALA A 182 14.83 -9.75 -3.89
N THR A 183 15.04 -8.90 -4.90
CA THR A 183 15.29 -9.33 -6.28
C THR A 183 16.55 -10.20 -6.37
N LYS A 184 17.66 -9.76 -5.77
CA LYS A 184 18.93 -10.51 -5.80
C LYS A 184 18.82 -11.84 -5.06
N ALA A 185 18.09 -11.85 -3.95
CA ALA A 185 17.79 -13.06 -3.21
C ALA A 185 16.94 -14.04 -4.04
N LEU A 186 15.89 -13.56 -4.74
CA LEU A 186 15.08 -14.39 -5.63
C LEU A 186 15.88 -14.89 -6.84
N ALA A 187 16.72 -14.06 -7.44
CA ALA A 187 17.64 -14.45 -8.50
C ALA A 187 18.57 -15.60 -8.05
N SER A 188 19.08 -15.56 -6.81
CA SER A 188 19.90 -16.64 -6.26
C SER A 188 19.10 -17.93 -6.08
N VAL A 189 17.84 -17.86 -5.65
CA VAL A 189 16.95 -19.03 -5.56
C VAL A 189 16.72 -19.65 -6.94
N ILE A 190 16.45 -18.83 -7.96
CA ILE A 190 16.20 -19.29 -9.33
C ILE A 190 17.46 -19.97 -9.91
N GLU A 191 18.62 -19.34 -9.74
CA GLU A 191 19.90 -19.88 -10.19
C GLU A 191 20.20 -21.23 -9.53
N GLU A 192 20.04 -21.35 -8.21
CA GLU A 192 20.26 -22.62 -7.49
C GLU A 192 19.33 -23.72 -8.00
N ASN A 193 18.05 -23.42 -8.21
CA ASN A 193 17.10 -24.39 -8.75
C ASN A 193 17.50 -24.85 -10.16
N ALA A 194 17.94 -23.93 -11.03
CA ALA A 194 18.47 -24.29 -12.35
C ALA A 194 19.70 -25.22 -12.25
N ILE A 195 20.67 -24.89 -11.38
CA ILE A 195 21.88 -25.68 -11.17
C ILE A 195 21.55 -27.11 -10.71
N TYR A 196 20.59 -27.26 -9.79
CA TYR A 196 20.18 -28.56 -9.27
C TYR A 196 19.14 -29.28 -10.13
N GLY A 197 18.67 -28.65 -11.22
CA GLY A 197 17.65 -29.23 -12.11
C GLY A 197 16.27 -29.32 -11.47
N HIS A 198 15.97 -28.47 -10.50
CA HIS A 198 14.67 -28.34 -9.87
C HIS A 198 13.81 -27.33 -10.63
N VAL A 199 12.56 -27.71 -10.88
CA VAL A 199 11.58 -26.84 -11.55
C VAL A 199 10.77 -26.11 -10.49
N ILE A 200 10.80 -24.78 -10.55
CA ILE A 200 10.01 -23.85 -9.76
C ILE A 200 8.64 -23.68 -10.41
N ASN A 201 7.61 -23.67 -9.59
CA ASN A 201 6.29 -23.20 -9.97
C ASN A 201 5.84 -22.10 -8.98
N PHE A 202 5.69 -20.87 -9.48
CA PHE A 202 5.32 -19.73 -8.63
C PHE A 202 3.89 -19.77 -8.10
N SER A 203 3.01 -20.66 -8.57
CA SER A 203 1.68 -20.87 -8.03
C SER A 203 1.62 -22.10 -7.12
N SER A 204 1.86 -23.30 -7.63
CA SER A 204 1.72 -24.55 -6.87
C SER A 204 2.92 -24.93 -5.99
N GLY A 205 4.08 -24.32 -6.21
CA GLY A 205 5.34 -24.59 -5.49
C GLY A 205 5.89 -23.36 -4.77
N VAL A 206 5.05 -22.35 -4.56
CA VAL A 206 5.45 -21.05 -4.01
C VAL A 206 5.98 -21.12 -2.58
N GLU A 207 5.53 -22.09 -1.79
CA GLU A 207 5.97 -22.31 -0.41
C GLU A 207 7.49 -22.54 -0.34
N ASP A 208 8.01 -23.41 -1.20
CA ASP A 208 9.44 -23.71 -1.27
C ASP A 208 10.25 -22.48 -1.76
N VAL A 209 9.70 -21.73 -2.71
CA VAL A 209 10.33 -20.50 -3.24
C VAL A 209 10.42 -19.42 -2.18
N VAL A 210 9.33 -19.16 -1.47
CA VAL A 210 9.25 -18.12 -0.44
C VAL A 210 10.11 -18.48 0.77
N ALA A 211 10.14 -19.76 1.16
CA ALA A 211 11.05 -20.24 2.20
C ALA A 211 12.52 -20.08 1.81
N ALA A 212 12.90 -20.51 0.59
CA ALA A 212 14.27 -20.37 0.09
C ALA A 212 14.68 -18.89 -0.04
N LEU A 213 13.77 -18.03 -0.50
CA LEU A 213 13.97 -16.59 -0.57
C LEU A 213 14.23 -16.00 0.81
N ASN A 214 13.42 -16.35 1.81
CA ASN A 214 13.61 -15.87 3.18
C ASN A 214 14.96 -16.31 3.76
N GLU A 215 15.43 -17.53 3.47
CA GLU A 215 16.78 -17.98 3.85
C GLU A 215 17.89 -17.17 3.16
N LYS A 216 17.71 -16.77 1.90
CA LYS A 216 18.64 -15.86 1.21
C LYS A 216 18.63 -14.46 1.84
N LEU A 217 17.44 -13.94 2.18
CA LEU A 217 17.30 -12.65 2.83
C LEU A 217 17.99 -12.62 4.21
N LYS A 218 17.93 -13.70 4.99
CA LYS A 218 18.68 -13.82 6.26
C LYS A 218 20.19 -13.61 6.11
N LEU A 219 20.74 -13.81 4.90
CA LEU A 219 22.16 -13.62 4.58
C LEU A 219 22.44 -12.28 3.90
N MET A 220 21.55 -11.82 3.01
CA MET A 220 21.78 -10.68 2.12
C MET A 220 21.23 -9.35 2.64
N GLY A 221 20.14 -9.39 3.40
CA GLY A 221 19.48 -8.24 4.03
C GLY A 221 18.60 -8.72 5.17
N PRO A 222 19.17 -9.05 6.34
CA PRO A 222 18.46 -9.67 7.45
C PRO A 222 17.25 -8.88 7.95
N GLU A 223 17.25 -7.56 7.73
CA GLU A 223 16.13 -6.66 7.99
C GLU A 223 14.87 -6.93 7.16
N LEU A 224 14.99 -7.66 6.05
CA LEU A 224 13.88 -8.07 5.18
C LEU A 224 13.38 -9.49 5.49
N ALA A 225 14.22 -10.29 6.16
CA ALA A 225 13.83 -11.63 6.53
C ALA A 225 12.77 -11.57 7.63
N VAL A 226 11.74 -12.40 7.48
CA VAL A 226 10.65 -12.50 8.46
C VAL A 226 10.78 -13.78 9.28
N ASP A 227 10.21 -13.77 10.49
CA ASP A 227 10.10 -14.95 11.34
C ASP A 227 9.14 -15.99 10.73
N ASP A 228 9.13 -17.21 11.29
CA ASP A 228 8.39 -18.35 10.71
C ASP A 228 6.86 -18.16 10.71
N GLU A 229 6.30 -17.44 11.68
CA GLU A 229 4.85 -17.17 11.76
C GLU A 229 4.44 -16.14 10.70
N SER A 230 5.22 -15.06 10.59
CA SER A 230 5.08 -14.06 9.54
C SER A 230 5.29 -14.66 8.15
N LEU A 231 6.25 -15.58 8.00
CA LEU A 231 6.56 -16.27 6.75
C LEU A 231 5.38 -17.14 6.28
N ALA A 232 4.76 -17.90 7.18
CA ALA A 232 3.60 -18.73 6.85
C ALA A 232 2.43 -17.87 6.35
N THR A 233 2.16 -16.76 7.02
CA THR A 233 1.11 -15.80 6.64
C THR A 233 1.42 -15.19 5.26
N LEU A 234 2.65 -14.72 5.06
CA LEU A 234 3.09 -14.14 3.79
C LEU A 234 3.00 -15.13 2.64
N THR A 235 3.37 -16.39 2.89
CA THR A 235 3.32 -17.47 1.90
C THR A 235 1.90 -17.72 1.40
N GLU A 236 0.92 -17.77 2.30
CA GLU A 236 -0.48 -17.96 1.90
C GLU A 236 -1.01 -16.78 1.07
N ILE A 237 -0.62 -15.55 1.41
CA ILE A 237 -0.97 -14.36 0.62
C ILE A 237 -0.37 -14.44 -0.79
N ILE A 238 0.94 -14.71 -0.90
CA ILE A 238 1.63 -14.83 -2.20
C ILE A 238 1.00 -15.97 -3.02
N LYS A 239 0.72 -17.11 -2.38
CA LYS A 239 0.10 -18.27 -3.03
C LYS A 239 -1.26 -17.97 -3.61
N ALA A 240 -2.14 -17.33 -2.82
CA ALA A 240 -3.48 -16.96 -3.29
C ALA A 240 -3.41 -16.06 -4.53
N ASN A 241 -2.55 -15.04 -4.52
CA ASN A 241 -2.36 -14.14 -5.66
C ASN A 241 -1.76 -14.85 -6.87
N ASN A 242 -0.73 -15.67 -6.67
CA ASN A 242 -0.05 -16.35 -7.78
C ASN A 242 -0.92 -17.42 -8.44
N VAL A 243 -1.78 -18.11 -7.66
CA VAL A 243 -2.82 -18.99 -8.20
C VAL A 243 -3.85 -18.18 -9.00
N ALA A 244 -4.31 -17.04 -8.50
CA ALA A 244 -5.26 -16.18 -9.21
C ALA A 244 -4.68 -15.68 -10.55
N TYR A 245 -3.41 -15.24 -10.60
CA TYR A 245 -2.75 -14.89 -11.85
C TYR A 245 -2.61 -16.08 -12.80
N GLU A 246 -2.33 -17.28 -12.29
CA GLU A 246 -2.23 -18.49 -13.10
C GLU A 246 -3.59 -18.85 -13.73
N GLU A 247 -4.68 -18.67 -13.00
CA GLU A 247 -6.04 -18.96 -13.44
C GLU A 247 -6.64 -17.88 -14.35
N ALA A 248 -6.11 -16.65 -14.30
CA ALA A 248 -6.60 -15.53 -15.08
C ALA A 248 -6.67 -15.86 -16.59
N VAL A 249 -7.80 -15.56 -17.21
CA VAL A 249 -8.05 -15.86 -18.63
C VAL A 249 -7.83 -14.65 -19.53
N SER A 250 -7.70 -13.46 -18.93
CA SER A 250 -7.51 -12.21 -19.63
C SER A 250 -6.53 -11.30 -18.92
N ARG A 251 -6.06 -10.29 -19.66
CA ARG A 251 -5.13 -9.29 -19.15
C ARG A 251 -5.80 -8.35 -18.16
N ASP A 252 -7.00 -7.89 -18.49
CA ASP A 252 -7.73 -6.92 -17.66
C ASP A 252 -7.95 -7.49 -16.25
N GLU A 253 -8.23 -8.78 -16.16
CA GLU A 253 -8.33 -9.52 -14.91
C GLU A 253 -7.02 -9.46 -14.09
N ILE A 254 -5.86 -9.66 -14.73
CA ILE A 254 -4.55 -9.56 -14.06
C ILE A 254 -4.27 -8.13 -13.60
N VAL A 255 -4.63 -7.12 -14.40
CA VAL A 255 -4.46 -5.70 -14.04
C VAL A 255 -5.31 -5.36 -12.81
N GLU A 256 -6.57 -5.82 -12.77
CA GLU A 256 -7.47 -5.63 -11.63
C GLU A 256 -6.93 -6.33 -10.38
N MET A 257 -6.44 -7.57 -10.50
CA MET A 257 -5.82 -8.31 -9.40
C MET A 257 -4.55 -7.61 -8.87
N ALA A 258 -3.67 -7.17 -9.76
CA ALA A 258 -2.42 -6.49 -9.40
C ALA A 258 -2.68 -5.16 -8.69
N ALA A 259 -3.68 -4.40 -9.15
CA ALA A 259 -4.12 -3.19 -8.47
C ALA A 259 -4.64 -3.50 -7.05
N ALA A 260 -5.49 -4.53 -6.91
CA ALA A 260 -6.00 -4.95 -5.60
C ALA A 260 -4.88 -5.41 -4.66
N TYR A 261 -3.90 -6.15 -5.17
CA TYR A 261 -2.73 -6.60 -4.39
C TYR A 261 -1.83 -5.44 -3.97
N SER A 262 -1.54 -4.50 -4.88
CA SER A 262 -0.77 -3.28 -4.57
C SER A 262 -1.49 -2.44 -3.51
N ASP A 263 -2.82 -2.34 -3.59
CA ASP A 263 -3.64 -1.68 -2.57
C ASP A 263 -3.56 -2.39 -1.21
N MET A 264 -3.50 -3.72 -1.17
CA MET A 264 -3.30 -4.49 0.07
C MET A 264 -1.90 -4.29 0.68
N GLN A 265 -0.85 -4.24 -0.14
CA GLN A 265 0.53 -4.09 0.34
C GLN A 265 0.82 -2.66 0.81
N SER A 266 0.21 -1.67 0.16
CA SER A 266 0.36 -0.25 0.50
C SER A 266 -0.63 0.24 1.57
N ALA A 267 -1.38 -0.66 2.20
CA ALA A 267 -2.28 -0.30 3.28
C ALA A 267 -1.50 0.15 4.52
N ALA A 268 -1.71 1.40 4.96
CA ALA A 268 -1.04 1.91 6.14
C ALA A 268 -1.60 1.31 7.44
N ILE A 269 -2.85 0.81 7.40
CA ILE A 269 -3.57 0.22 8.54
C ILE A 269 -4.26 -1.08 8.12
N GLU A 270 -4.24 -2.07 9.00
CA GLU A 270 -5.07 -3.28 8.92
C GLU A 270 -6.07 -3.36 10.07
N PHE A 271 -7.32 -3.70 9.71
CA PHE A 271 -8.37 -4.04 10.66
C PHE A 271 -8.54 -5.55 10.75
N GLU A 272 -8.23 -6.14 11.90
CA GLU A 272 -8.64 -7.51 12.19
C GLU A 272 -10.11 -7.52 12.61
N ARG A 273 -11.02 -7.97 11.73
CA ARG A 273 -12.48 -7.78 11.91
C ARG A 273 -13.01 -8.46 13.17
N ASN A 274 -12.51 -9.65 13.46
CA ASN A 274 -12.96 -10.46 14.60
C ASN A 274 -12.44 -9.96 15.96
N ARG A 275 -11.48 -9.03 15.97
CA ARG A 275 -10.92 -8.43 17.19
C ARG A 275 -11.20 -6.95 17.33
N THR A 276 -11.47 -6.26 16.21
CA THR A 276 -11.80 -4.84 16.22
C THR A 276 -13.20 -4.64 16.76
N THR A 277 -13.29 -3.89 17.86
CA THR A 277 -14.54 -3.66 18.58
C THR A 277 -15.01 -2.22 18.43
N LEU A 278 -16.31 -2.07 18.17
CA LEU A 278 -17.08 -0.86 18.29
C LEU A 278 -17.65 -0.73 19.70
N SER A 279 -17.26 0.31 20.43
CA SER A 279 -17.78 0.64 21.76
C SER A 279 -18.80 1.78 21.65
N PHE A 280 -19.99 1.57 22.18
CA PHE A 280 -20.97 2.62 22.39
C PHE A 280 -20.89 3.05 23.85
N ASP A 281 -20.45 4.27 24.12
CA ASP A 281 -20.30 4.81 25.47
C ASP A 281 -21.49 5.69 25.83
N GLY A 282 -22.04 5.50 27.02
CA GLY A 282 -23.14 6.33 27.54
C GLY A 282 -22.73 7.32 28.61
N LEU A 283 -23.59 8.33 28.80
CA LEU A 283 -23.38 9.37 29.83
C LEU A 283 -23.43 8.79 31.25
N TYR A 284 -24.25 7.75 31.46
CA TYR A 284 -24.53 7.16 32.77
C TYR A 284 -24.60 5.62 32.71
N THR A 285 -24.22 5.02 31.58
CA THR A 285 -24.29 3.57 31.34
C THR A 285 -22.90 3.02 31.06
N SER A 286 -22.70 1.74 31.36
CA SER A 286 -21.49 1.04 30.95
C SER A 286 -21.42 0.96 29.42
N PRO A 287 -20.21 1.03 28.84
CA PRO A 287 -20.06 0.91 27.40
C PRO A 287 -20.51 -0.47 26.92
N VAL A 288 -21.18 -0.50 25.78
CA VAL A 288 -21.56 -1.74 25.08
C VAL A 288 -20.60 -1.94 23.91
N ASN A 289 -20.02 -3.14 23.81
CA ASN A 289 -19.02 -3.45 22.79
C ASN A 289 -19.55 -4.49 21.83
N TYR A 290 -19.32 -4.27 20.53
CA TYR A 290 -19.63 -5.20 19.45
C TYR A 290 -18.36 -5.41 18.62
N THR A 291 -18.11 -6.61 18.11
CA THR A 291 -17.09 -6.81 17.08
C THR A 291 -17.53 -6.16 15.77
N LEU A 292 -16.61 -5.91 14.83
CA LEU A 292 -17.01 -5.43 13.49
C LEU A 292 -17.96 -6.43 12.82
N ASP A 293 -17.69 -7.73 12.89
CA ASP A 293 -18.60 -8.77 12.36
C ASP A 293 -20.04 -8.65 12.92
N GLN A 294 -20.18 -8.49 14.25
CA GLN A 294 -21.50 -8.29 14.87
C GLN A 294 -22.19 -7.00 14.42
N PHE A 295 -21.39 -5.93 14.25
CA PHE A 295 -21.87 -4.63 13.83
C PHE A 295 -22.32 -4.63 12.36
N GLU A 296 -21.64 -5.35 11.50
CA GLU A 296 -21.89 -5.38 10.05
C GLU A 296 -23.01 -6.34 9.64
N ASN A 297 -23.48 -7.16 10.59
CA ASN A 297 -24.60 -8.05 10.41
C ASN A 297 -25.92 -7.30 10.15
N ASP A 298 -26.52 -7.55 8.99
CA ASP A 298 -27.76 -6.91 8.52
C ASP A 298 -29.05 -7.67 8.91
N GLN A 299 -28.93 -8.74 9.70
CA GLN A 299 -30.07 -9.58 10.04
C GLN A 299 -30.92 -8.95 11.14
N ILE A 300 -32.21 -8.78 10.84
CA ILE A 300 -33.21 -8.32 11.80
C ILE A 300 -33.76 -9.52 12.57
N GLY A 301 -33.62 -9.49 13.90
CA GLY A 301 -34.17 -10.51 14.79
C GLY A 301 -35.69 -10.52 14.85
N SER A 302 -36.26 -11.53 15.52
CA SER A 302 -37.72 -11.74 15.62
C SER A 302 -38.50 -10.58 16.27
N TYR A 303 -37.82 -9.68 16.98
CA TYR A 303 -38.41 -8.50 17.60
C TYR A 303 -38.35 -7.24 16.71
N GLY A 304 -37.82 -7.33 15.49
CA GLY A 304 -37.73 -6.20 14.56
C GLY A 304 -36.50 -5.31 14.76
N TYR A 305 -35.45 -5.80 15.41
CA TYR A 305 -34.21 -5.07 15.69
C TYR A 305 -32.97 -5.85 15.20
N TYR A 306 -31.90 -5.12 14.88
CA TYR A 306 -30.57 -5.68 14.65
C TYR A 306 -29.95 -6.23 15.94
N SER A 307 -28.92 -7.07 15.80
CA SER A 307 -28.11 -7.60 16.90
C SER A 307 -27.40 -6.50 17.69
N THR A 308 -26.96 -5.44 17.01
CA THR A 308 -26.35 -4.25 17.61
C THR A 308 -27.45 -3.35 18.15
N LEU A 309 -27.67 -3.40 19.45
CA LEU A 309 -28.79 -2.73 20.11
C LEU A 309 -28.25 -1.74 21.14
N VAL A 310 -28.58 -0.47 20.92
CA VAL A 310 -28.01 0.64 21.68
C VAL A 310 -29.15 1.47 22.23
N ASP A 311 -29.08 1.85 23.50
CA ASP A 311 -30.06 2.80 24.05
C ASP A 311 -29.73 4.25 23.70
N SER A 312 -30.71 5.15 23.82
CA SER A 312 -30.54 6.58 23.55
C SER A 312 -29.56 7.32 24.48
N ASN A 313 -29.16 6.72 25.61
CA ASN A 313 -28.19 7.28 26.55
C ASN A 313 -26.74 7.04 26.12
N HIS A 314 -26.51 6.19 25.12
CA HIS A 314 -25.22 6.07 24.45
C HIS A 314 -25.04 7.27 23.50
N VAL A 315 -23.98 8.02 23.77
CA VAL A 315 -23.73 9.33 23.17
C VAL A 315 -22.43 9.40 22.41
N LYS A 316 -21.60 8.36 22.48
CA LYS A 316 -20.32 8.30 21.81
C LYS A 316 -20.13 6.92 21.21
N ILE A 317 -19.65 6.89 19.97
CA ILE A 317 -19.23 5.67 19.28
C ILE A 317 -17.71 5.71 19.25
N ARG A 318 -17.03 4.68 19.75
CA ARG A 318 -15.57 4.58 19.78
C ARG A 318 -15.12 3.32 19.07
N PHE A 319 -14.22 3.49 18.11
CA PHE A 319 -13.50 2.40 17.48
C PHE A 319 -12.26 2.08 18.31
N ASN A 320 -12.14 0.84 18.79
CA ASN A 320 -10.96 0.42 19.52
C ASN A 320 -9.82 0.14 18.54
N THR A 321 -8.72 0.89 18.63
CA THR A 321 -7.59 0.73 17.70
C THR A 321 -6.59 -0.31 18.16
N LYS A 322 -6.73 -0.88 19.37
CA LYS A 322 -5.77 -1.84 19.95
C LYS A 322 -5.61 -3.14 19.15
N SER A 323 -6.59 -3.47 18.32
CA SER A 323 -6.58 -4.65 17.43
C SER A 323 -6.18 -4.30 15.99
N MET A 324 -5.77 -3.05 15.74
CA MET A 324 -5.30 -2.62 14.44
C MET A 324 -3.80 -2.88 14.33
N THR A 325 -3.34 -3.22 13.14
CA THR A 325 -1.91 -3.23 12.83
C THR A 325 -1.59 -2.00 12.00
N ILE A 326 -0.54 -1.27 12.37
CA ILE A 326 -0.08 -0.06 11.68
C ILE A 326 1.23 -0.40 10.98
N TYR A 327 1.23 -0.35 9.65
CA TYR A 327 2.38 -0.69 8.79
C TYR A 327 3.24 0.51 8.44
N GLU A 328 2.72 1.72 8.58
CA GLU A 328 3.43 2.93 8.21
C GLU A 328 3.33 4.00 9.31
N THR A 329 4.45 4.65 9.61
CA THR A 329 4.45 5.87 10.41
C THR A 329 3.97 7.02 9.54
N VAL A 330 2.85 7.61 9.91
CA VAL A 330 2.25 8.75 9.22
C VAL A 330 2.21 9.94 10.17
N GLU A 331 2.69 11.10 9.72
CA GLU A 331 2.69 12.33 10.52
C GLU A 331 1.81 13.40 9.87
N LYS A 332 0.70 13.73 10.55
CA LYS A 332 -0.24 14.80 10.15
C LYS A 332 -0.68 14.73 8.68
N ALA A 333 -0.90 13.53 8.15
CA ALA A 333 -1.43 13.37 6.81
C ALA A 333 -2.88 13.86 6.78
N ARG A 334 -3.20 14.67 5.76
CA ARG A 334 -4.56 15.17 5.58
C ARG A 334 -5.46 14.07 5.01
N VAL A 335 -6.59 13.85 5.65
CA VAL A 335 -7.57 12.81 5.30
C VAL A 335 -8.98 13.39 5.20
N GLY A 336 -9.79 12.75 4.37
CA GLY A 336 -11.24 12.95 4.36
C GLY A 336 -11.92 12.03 5.35
N LEU A 337 -12.85 12.54 6.16
CA LEU A 337 -13.69 11.74 7.05
C LEU A 337 -15.15 11.96 6.69
N GLY A 338 -15.85 10.86 6.41
CA GLY A 338 -17.27 10.82 6.14
C GLY A 338 -17.98 9.91 7.12
N PHE A 339 -19.07 10.38 7.70
CA PHE A 339 -19.92 9.62 8.60
C PHE A 339 -21.38 9.76 8.23
N SER A 340 -22.14 8.66 8.21
CA SER A 340 -23.60 8.75 8.05
C SER A 340 -24.37 7.75 8.88
N PHE A 341 -25.59 8.16 9.23
CA PHE A 341 -26.68 7.33 9.72
C PHE A 341 -27.84 7.40 8.73
N GLU A 342 -28.41 6.27 8.35
CA GLU A 342 -29.55 6.19 7.43
C GLU A 342 -30.57 5.18 7.95
N GLY A 343 -31.85 5.57 8.02
CA GLY A 343 -32.94 4.67 8.40
C GLY A 343 -33.05 3.51 7.42
N THR A 344 -33.24 2.29 7.93
CA THR A 344 -33.32 1.07 7.09
C THR A 344 -34.73 0.55 6.92
N ASP A 345 -35.66 0.94 7.79
CA ASP A 345 -37.05 0.51 7.72
C ASP A 345 -37.77 1.12 6.51
N ALA A 346 -38.73 0.38 5.94
CA ALA A 346 -39.51 0.88 4.81
C ALA A 346 -40.29 2.16 5.18
N GLY A 347 -40.01 3.24 4.47
CA GLY A 347 -40.63 4.55 4.70
C GLY A 347 -39.92 5.41 5.76
N ASP A 348 -38.88 4.89 6.40
CA ASP A 348 -38.02 5.69 7.26
C ASP A 348 -37.04 6.51 6.42
N VAL A 349 -37.35 7.80 6.26
CA VAL A 349 -36.52 8.74 5.49
C VAL A 349 -35.46 9.43 6.35
N ARG A 350 -35.33 9.05 7.63
CA ARG A 350 -34.37 9.69 8.52
C ARG A 350 -32.95 9.43 8.04
N ARG A 351 -32.15 10.49 7.96
CA ARG A 351 -30.73 10.39 7.58
C ARG A 351 -29.93 11.50 8.22
N VAL A 352 -28.69 11.22 8.61
CA VAL A 352 -27.68 12.23 8.89
C VAL A 352 -26.38 11.87 8.19
N SER A 353 -25.67 12.89 7.73
CA SER A 353 -24.37 12.74 7.11
C SER A 353 -23.48 13.93 7.50
N VAL A 354 -22.25 13.63 7.86
CA VAL A 354 -21.21 14.60 8.21
C VAL A 354 -19.98 14.28 7.38
N THR A 355 -19.37 15.29 6.75
CA THR A 355 -18.14 15.13 5.97
C THR A 355 -17.16 16.26 6.23
N THR A 356 -15.86 15.96 6.27
CA THR A 356 -14.77 16.93 6.31
C THR A 356 -13.57 16.41 5.51
N ASN A 357 -12.77 17.31 4.93
CA ASN A 357 -11.50 16.99 4.24
C ASN A 357 -10.29 17.63 4.94
N ASP A 358 -10.48 18.08 6.18
CA ASP A 358 -9.50 18.85 6.94
C ASP A 358 -8.89 18.05 8.10
N ALA A 359 -9.31 16.80 8.30
CA ALA A 359 -8.76 15.97 9.36
C ALA A 359 -7.27 15.67 9.10
N LEU A 360 -6.47 15.65 10.15
CA LEU A 360 -5.06 15.26 10.11
C LEU A 360 -4.90 13.97 10.92
N ILE A 361 -4.44 12.89 10.30
CA ILE A 361 -4.10 11.64 10.98
C ILE A 361 -2.61 11.59 11.28
N SER A 362 -2.27 11.14 12.49
CA SER A 362 -0.92 10.69 12.82
C SER A 362 -0.94 9.29 13.43
N MET A 363 0.06 8.49 13.12
CA MET A 363 0.25 7.14 13.66
C MET A 363 1.69 6.70 13.52
N LYS A 364 2.11 5.75 14.35
CA LYS A 364 3.45 5.16 14.37
C LYS A 364 3.34 3.68 14.06
N GLU A 365 4.19 3.23 13.16
CA GLU A 365 4.35 1.83 12.80
C GLU A 365 4.51 0.95 14.04
N GLY A 366 3.83 -0.20 14.03
CA GLY A 366 3.85 -1.17 15.13
C GLY A 366 3.19 -0.72 16.45
N ASN A 367 2.65 0.50 16.52
CA ASN A 367 2.03 1.03 17.73
C ASN A 367 0.56 1.43 17.50
N PRO A 368 -0.42 0.51 17.67
CA PRO A 368 -1.84 0.79 17.49
C PRO A 368 -2.40 1.93 18.34
N GLU A 369 -1.81 2.18 19.52
CA GLU A 369 -2.28 3.22 20.44
C GLU A 369 -1.81 4.63 20.03
N SER A 370 -0.94 4.73 19.03
CA SER A 370 -0.42 6.00 18.54
C SER A 370 -1.35 6.72 17.57
N LEU A 371 -2.41 6.06 17.09
CA LEU A 371 -3.35 6.65 16.14
C LEU A 371 -4.05 7.86 16.77
N SER A 372 -3.87 9.02 16.16
CA SER A 372 -4.51 10.28 16.55
C SER A 372 -5.15 10.96 15.34
N ILE A 373 -6.27 11.64 15.61
CA ILE A 373 -6.95 12.50 14.64
C ILE A 373 -6.99 13.91 15.23
N GLU A 374 -6.42 14.86 14.51
CA GLU A 374 -6.44 16.27 14.83
C GLU A 374 -7.27 17.03 13.79
N PHE A 375 -7.96 18.07 14.22
CA PHE A 375 -8.67 18.99 13.33
C PHE A 375 -8.05 20.39 13.48
N PRO A 376 -7.53 20.97 12.39
CA PRO A 376 -7.14 22.38 12.35
C PRO A 376 -8.28 23.29 12.84
N GLU A 377 -7.96 24.43 13.44
CA GLU A 377 -8.97 25.37 13.95
C GLU A 377 -9.93 25.88 12.86
N ASP A 378 -9.47 25.92 11.62
CA ASP A 378 -10.23 26.32 10.44
C ASP A 378 -10.91 25.14 9.71
N ALA A 379 -10.85 23.92 10.27
CA ALA A 379 -11.47 22.76 9.66
C ALA A 379 -12.99 22.93 9.48
N VAL A 380 -13.46 22.52 8.31
CA VAL A 380 -14.85 22.68 7.88
C VAL A 380 -15.56 21.34 7.89
N PHE A 381 -16.73 21.30 8.53
CA PHE A 381 -17.63 20.15 8.51
C PHE A 381 -18.88 20.50 7.73
N HIS A 382 -19.20 19.70 6.72
CA HIS A 382 -20.47 19.77 6.04
C HIS A 382 -21.44 18.80 6.70
N TYR A 383 -22.64 19.29 6.98
CA TYR A 383 -23.69 18.54 7.64
C TYR A 383 -24.94 18.49 6.76
N SER A 384 -25.57 17.32 6.71
CA SER A 384 -26.88 17.12 6.08
C SER A 384 -27.72 16.22 6.97
N SER A 385 -28.99 16.56 7.14
CA SER A 385 -29.98 15.79 7.87
C SER A 385 -31.28 15.71 7.10
N THR A 386 -32.01 14.63 7.32
CA THR A 386 -33.40 14.47 6.91
C THR A 386 -34.15 13.95 8.12
N ASN A 387 -35.15 14.69 8.58
CA ASN A 387 -35.96 14.24 9.71
C ASN A 387 -37.05 13.25 9.27
N LYS A 388 -37.83 12.74 10.22
CA LYS A 388 -38.90 11.75 9.95
C LYS A 388 -40.00 12.25 9.01
N TYR A 389 -40.11 13.56 8.81
CA TYR A 389 -41.09 14.16 7.89
C TYR A 389 -40.50 14.41 6.50
N GLY A 390 -39.25 14.00 6.25
CA GLY A 390 -38.55 14.23 5.00
C GLY A 390 -38.02 15.66 4.83
N ILE A 391 -38.01 16.47 5.89
CA ILE A 391 -37.46 17.84 5.84
C ILE A 391 -35.94 17.72 5.87
N ILE A 392 -35.31 18.24 4.83
CA ILE A 392 -33.86 18.26 4.68
C ILE A 392 -33.30 19.54 5.29
N THR A 393 -32.27 19.37 6.11
CA THR A 393 -31.56 20.43 6.81
C THR A 393 -30.08 20.33 6.54
N GLU A 394 -29.43 21.45 6.23
CA GLU A 394 -28.03 21.49 5.83
C GLU A 394 -27.30 22.60 6.57
N ALA A 395 -26.05 22.33 6.96
CA ALA A 395 -25.22 23.31 7.64
C ALA A 395 -23.74 23.12 7.30
N THR A 396 -22.98 24.19 7.54
CA THR A 396 -21.52 24.13 7.57
C THR A 396 -21.08 24.55 8.96
N LEU A 397 -20.42 23.64 9.67
CA LEU A 397 -19.98 23.79 11.05
C LEU A 397 -18.45 23.97 11.06
N ARG A 398 -17.92 24.71 12.03
CA ARG A 398 -16.48 24.84 12.29
C ARG A 398 -16.11 24.17 13.61
N VAL A 399 -14.82 23.88 13.82
CA VAL A 399 -14.32 23.22 15.05
C VAL A 399 -14.73 23.97 16.33
N GLU A 400 -14.78 25.31 16.29
CA GLU A 400 -15.21 26.14 17.42
C GLU A 400 -16.66 25.87 17.86
N ASP A 401 -17.49 25.26 17.00
CA ASP A 401 -18.89 24.95 17.27
C ASP A 401 -19.12 23.53 17.86
N GLY A 402 -18.05 22.73 18.01
CA GLY A 402 -18.09 21.39 18.62
C GLY A 402 -17.25 20.35 17.83
N ARG A 403 -16.69 19.35 18.52
CA ARG A 403 -15.89 18.25 17.94
C ARG A 403 -16.78 17.02 17.73
N VAL A 404 -17.29 16.85 16.51
CA VAL A 404 -18.07 15.65 16.13
C VAL A 404 -17.21 14.39 16.13
N PHE A 405 -15.92 14.53 15.82
CA PHE A 405 -14.92 13.47 15.86
C PHE A 405 -13.87 13.79 16.92
N ASP A 406 -13.41 12.79 17.65
CA ASP A 406 -12.29 12.88 18.57
C ASP A 406 -11.39 11.63 18.48
N ALA A 407 -10.17 11.73 18.98
CA ALA A 407 -9.30 10.58 19.18
C ALA A 407 -8.66 10.69 20.56
N GLU A 408 -8.92 9.72 21.44
CA GLU A 408 -8.39 9.67 22.80
C GLU A 408 -8.00 8.23 23.14
N ASP A 409 -6.82 8.04 23.73
CA ASP A 409 -6.33 6.74 24.25
C ASP A 409 -6.40 5.58 23.23
N GLY A 410 -6.01 5.80 21.98
CA GLY A 410 -6.09 4.78 20.93
C GLY A 410 -7.53 4.41 20.58
N LYS A 411 -8.44 5.40 20.60
CA LYS A 411 -9.81 5.22 20.16
C LYS A 411 -10.24 6.38 19.29
N ILE A 412 -10.76 6.08 18.11
CA ILE A 412 -11.42 7.10 17.27
C ILE A 412 -12.88 7.18 17.73
N GLY A 413 -13.28 8.35 18.22
CA GLY A 413 -14.62 8.62 18.72
C GLY A 413 -15.44 9.47 17.78
N ILE A 414 -16.74 9.18 17.71
CA ILE A 414 -17.77 10.05 17.13
C ILE A 414 -18.68 10.46 18.28
N ASN A 415 -18.66 11.75 18.61
CA ASN A 415 -19.42 12.30 19.72
C ASN A 415 -20.81 12.73 19.24
N ILE A 416 -21.77 11.82 19.34
CA ILE A 416 -23.17 12.06 18.98
C ILE A 416 -23.74 13.20 19.83
N GLN A 417 -23.42 13.32 21.12
CA GLN A 417 -23.95 14.42 21.94
C GLN A 417 -23.45 15.79 21.48
N GLN A 418 -22.19 15.91 21.07
CA GLN A 418 -21.69 17.18 20.54
C GLN A 418 -22.35 17.51 19.20
N LEU A 419 -22.57 16.50 18.35
CA LEU A 419 -23.39 16.68 17.16
C LEU A 419 -24.79 17.18 17.54
N ARG A 420 -25.48 16.54 18.50
CA ARG A 420 -26.79 16.98 19.00
C ARG A 420 -26.77 18.44 19.46
N ASN A 421 -25.81 18.81 20.30
CA ASN A 421 -25.69 20.18 20.83
C ASN A 421 -25.44 21.21 19.72
N ALA A 422 -24.60 20.88 18.74
CA ALA A 422 -24.36 21.75 17.59
C ALA A 422 -25.63 21.93 16.76
N LEU A 423 -26.40 20.86 16.55
CA LEU A 423 -27.68 20.92 15.84
C LEU A 423 -28.71 21.76 16.59
N GLU A 424 -28.86 21.56 17.89
CA GLU A 424 -29.77 22.34 18.74
C GLU A 424 -29.38 23.83 18.75
N LYS A 425 -28.09 24.16 18.83
CA LYS A 425 -27.59 25.55 18.75
C LYS A 425 -27.97 26.24 17.44
N HIS A 426 -28.17 25.47 16.37
CA HIS A 426 -28.53 25.97 15.04
C HIS A 426 -30.02 25.78 14.71
N ASP A 427 -30.88 25.46 15.70
CA ASP A 427 -32.31 25.19 15.53
C ASP A 427 -32.60 24.03 14.54
N LEU A 428 -31.73 23.02 14.49
CA LEU A 428 -31.85 21.86 13.61
C LEU A 428 -32.43 20.65 14.35
N ASP A 429 -33.32 19.91 13.68
CA ASP A 429 -34.07 18.78 14.26
C ASP A 429 -33.14 17.60 14.64
N ASN A 430 -33.36 17.05 15.84
CA ASN A 430 -32.53 16.01 16.42
C ASN A 430 -33.18 14.63 16.25
N PHE A 431 -32.70 13.89 15.25
CA PHE A 431 -33.26 12.60 14.83
C PHE A 431 -32.96 11.43 15.77
N VAL A 432 -32.01 11.56 16.71
CA VAL A 432 -31.53 10.45 17.58
C VAL A 432 -32.45 10.20 18.79
N TYR A 433 -33.51 11.00 18.96
CA TYR A 433 -34.48 10.88 20.06
C TYR A 433 -35.61 9.86 19.82
N GLN A 434 -35.50 9.02 18.78
CA GLN A 434 -36.57 8.10 18.42
C GLN A 434 -36.00 6.72 18.13
N THR A 435 -36.71 5.70 18.60
CA THR A 435 -36.42 4.31 18.26
C THR A 435 -36.37 4.12 16.74
N GLY A 436 -35.45 3.28 16.27
CA GLY A 436 -35.33 2.98 14.86
C GLY A 436 -34.17 2.07 14.53
N ASN A 437 -34.25 1.49 13.33
CA ASN A 437 -33.21 0.69 12.71
C ASN A 437 -32.42 1.58 11.74
N PHE A 438 -31.10 1.56 11.87
CA PHE A 438 -30.21 2.42 11.11
C PHE A 438 -29.02 1.67 10.57
N LYS A 439 -28.56 2.11 9.40
CA LYS A 439 -27.29 1.78 8.80
C LYS A 439 -26.32 2.91 9.10
N LEU A 440 -25.17 2.55 9.67
CA LEU A 440 -24.10 3.48 10.00
C LEU A 440 -22.92 3.22 9.06
N THR A 441 -22.41 4.27 8.44
CA THR A 441 -21.26 4.19 7.53
C THR A 441 -20.16 5.13 8.00
N LEU A 442 -18.92 4.65 8.02
CA LEU A 442 -17.71 5.47 8.10
C LEU A 442 -16.92 5.31 6.79
N ALA A 443 -16.42 6.43 6.26
CA ALA A 443 -15.51 6.47 5.13
C ALA A 443 -14.30 7.32 5.47
N ILE A 444 -13.10 6.80 5.23
CA ILE A 444 -11.82 7.47 5.45
C ILE A 444 -11.10 7.54 4.11
N ASN A 445 -10.91 8.76 3.60
CA ASN A 445 -10.19 9.03 2.36
C ASN A 445 -8.76 9.49 2.67
N GLY A 446 -7.79 9.06 1.86
CA GLY A 446 -6.39 9.52 1.98
C GLY A 446 -5.49 8.58 2.77
N ILE A 447 -6.03 7.49 3.31
CA ILE A 447 -5.26 6.38 3.88
C ILE A 447 -5.84 5.08 3.33
N LYS A 448 -4.97 4.21 2.81
CA LYS A 448 -5.35 2.87 2.38
C LYS A 448 -5.49 1.98 3.61
N ILE A 449 -6.61 1.26 3.67
CA ILE A 449 -6.93 0.36 4.79
C ILE A 449 -7.16 -1.04 4.21
N ARG A 450 -6.54 -2.04 4.81
CA ARG A 450 -6.86 -3.45 4.56
C ARG A 450 -7.61 -4.05 5.74
N SER A 451 -8.29 -5.16 5.50
CA SER A 451 -9.01 -5.93 6.51
C SER A 451 -8.53 -7.37 6.50
N THR A 452 -8.56 -7.99 7.67
CA THR A 452 -8.33 -9.43 7.85
C THR A 452 -9.55 -10.04 8.49
N ASP A 453 -10.09 -11.09 7.88
CA ASP A 453 -11.20 -11.88 8.40
C ASP A 453 -10.87 -13.37 8.30
N ASP A 454 -10.96 -14.08 9.41
CA ASP A 454 -10.54 -15.50 9.54
C ASP A 454 -9.18 -15.82 8.89
N GLY A 455 -8.22 -14.89 9.01
CA GLY A 455 -6.87 -15.00 8.46
C GLY A 455 -6.74 -14.65 6.97
N GLN A 456 -7.86 -14.37 6.28
CA GLN A 456 -7.85 -13.89 4.90
C GLN A 456 -7.77 -12.38 4.85
N GLN A 457 -6.79 -11.86 4.12
CA GLN A 457 -6.59 -10.43 3.92
C GLN A 457 -7.29 -9.94 2.65
N PHE A 458 -7.85 -8.73 2.71
CA PHE A 458 -8.48 -8.06 1.58
C PHE A 458 -8.44 -6.54 1.73
N VAL A 459 -8.58 -5.80 0.63
CA VAL A 459 -8.73 -4.34 0.69
C VAL A 459 -10.05 -4.00 1.39
N ALA A 460 -10.03 -3.11 2.38
CA ALA A 460 -11.27 -2.75 3.07
C ALA A 460 -12.26 -2.09 2.10
N ASP A 461 -13.55 -2.37 2.28
CA ASP A 461 -14.59 -1.84 1.41
C ASP A 461 -14.56 -0.31 1.32
N THR A 462 -14.85 0.21 0.14
CA THR A 462 -14.94 1.64 -0.11
C THR A 462 -16.38 2.11 0.03
N TYR A 463 -16.57 3.16 0.84
CA TYR A 463 -17.87 3.78 1.04
C TYR A 463 -17.85 5.25 0.65
N THR A 464 -19.00 5.75 0.20
CA THR A 464 -19.18 7.18 -0.09
C THR A 464 -20.21 7.78 0.85
N VAL A 465 -19.78 8.72 1.69
CA VAL A 465 -20.67 9.57 2.47
C VAL A 465 -20.85 10.90 1.74
N LYS A 466 -22.10 11.26 1.46
CA LYS A 466 -22.45 12.51 0.77
C LYS A 466 -23.22 13.44 1.69
N THR A 467 -22.83 14.70 1.66
CA THR A 467 -23.66 15.85 2.00
C THR A 467 -23.96 16.62 0.71
N LYS A 468 -24.74 17.69 0.76
CA LYS A 468 -25.01 18.48 -0.46
C LYS A 468 -23.76 19.15 -1.03
N ASN A 469 -22.89 19.64 -0.17
CA ASN A 469 -21.76 20.48 -0.57
C ASN A 469 -20.42 19.74 -0.59
N ALA A 470 -20.38 18.50 -0.10
CA ALA A 470 -19.16 17.70 -0.05
C ALA A 470 -19.47 16.20 -0.07
N SER A 471 -18.51 15.40 -0.52
CA SER A 471 -18.52 13.95 -0.43
C SER A 471 -17.15 13.45 -0.04
N VAL A 472 -17.13 12.41 0.79
CA VAL A 472 -15.91 11.65 1.11
C VAL A 472 -16.12 10.23 0.63
N THR A 473 -15.20 9.76 -0.22
CA THR A 473 -15.15 8.37 -0.69
C THR A 473 -13.84 7.77 -0.24
N GLY A 474 -13.87 6.67 0.49
CA GLY A 474 -12.64 6.00 0.92
C GLY A 474 -12.92 4.71 1.67
N ASN A 475 -11.86 4.05 2.12
CA ASN A 475 -11.98 2.80 2.86
C ASN A 475 -12.66 3.04 4.20
N GLY A 476 -13.45 2.06 4.66
CA GLY A 476 -14.10 2.15 5.95
C GLY A 476 -14.93 0.92 6.24
N PHE A 477 -16.05 1.11 6.92
CA PHE A 477 -16.97 0.03 7.27
C PHE A 477 -18.41 0.56 7.32
N GLN A 478 -19.34 -0.37 7.16
CA GLN A 478 -20.76 -0.09 7.25
C GLN A 478 -21.45 -1.20 8.02
N GLY A 479 -22.19 -0.81 9.06
CA GLY A 479 -22.96 -1.76 9.85
C GLY A 479 -24.34 -1.27 10.21
N TYR A 480 -25.04 -2.07 11.01
CA TYR A 480 -26.45 -1.93 11.30
C TYR A 480 -26.67 -1.90 12.79
N ILE A 481 -27.52 -0.98 13.24
CA ILE A 481 -27.76 -0.66 14.64
C ILE A 481 -29.24 -0.34 14.85
N SER A 482 -29.80 -0.87 15.94
CA SER A 482 -31.09 -0.45 16.46
C SER A 482 -30.91 0.46 17.65
N ILE A 483 -31.42 1.69 17.56
CA ILE A 483 -31.49 2.62 18.69
C ILE A 483 -32.83 2.43 19.38
N ILE A 484 -32.84 2.23 20.69
CA ILE A 484 -34.07 2.10 21.49
C ILE A 484 -34.15 3.24 22.50
N TYR A 485 -35.27 3.96 22.45
CA TYR A 485 -35.62 4.97 23.45
C TYR A 485 -36.44 4.31 24.56
N TRP A 486 -35.92 4.35 25.80
CA TRP A 486 -36.58 3.81 26.99
C TRP A 486 -37.30 4.88 27.79
#